data_AF-A0A5S5D6M7-F1
#
_entry.id   AF-A0A5S5D6M7-F1
#
_cell.length_a   1.000
_cell.length_b   1.000
_cell.length_c   1.000
_cell.angle_alpha   90.00
_cell.angle_beta   90.00
_cell.angle_gamma   90.00
#
_symmetry.space_group_name_H-M   'P 1'
#
loop_
_entity.id
_entity.type
_entity.pdbx_description
1 polymer ?
#
loop_
_entity_poly.entity_id
_entity_poly.type
_entity_poly.pdbx_seq_one_letter_code
_entity_poly.pdbx_strand_id
1 'polypeptide(L)'
;MVVALATVIGFSAFKMAETTKSEDSQSQFWFAMDASGETPLPGPISSVDEICPDKEEQANCARLYNANQTTGSGNSRTVIPSEINNEVDHRTRVD
;
A
#
# COMPACT_ATOMS: atom_id res chain seq x y z
N MET A 1 -59.87 -22.74 -12.00
CA MET A 1 -59.12 -21.47 -12.20
C MET A 1 -58.26 -21.26 -10.97
N VAL A 2 -56.98 -21.59 -11.05
CA VAL A 2 -55.99 -21.36 -9.98
C VAL A 2 -54.98 -20.39 -10.57
N VAL A 3 -54.99 -19.16 -10.06
CA VAL A 3 -54.03 -18.11 -10.41
C VAL A 3 -53.17 -17.90 -9.18
N ALA A 4 -51.85 -18.09 -9.30
CA ALA A 4 -50.86 -17.10 -8.84
C ALA A 4 -49.42 -17.63 -8.86
N LEU A 5 -48.61 -16.86 -9.59
CA LEU A 5 -47.27 -16.37 -9.21
C LEU A 5 -46.13 -17.39 -9.12
N ALA A 6 -45.51 -17.67 -10.27
CA ALA A 6 -44.19 -18.28 -10.34
C ALA A 6 -43.12 -17.25 -10.73
N THR A 7 -42.33 -16.88 -9.72
CA THR A 7 -40.87 -16.64 -9.76
C THR A 7 -40.31 -15.57 -10.69
N VAL A 8 -40.04 -14.42 -10.08
CA VAL A 8 -38.95 -13.51 -10.45
C VAL A 8 -37.63 -14.27 -10.26
N ILE A 9 -36.93 -14.61 -11.34
CA ILE A 9 -35.52 -15.00 -11.27
C ILE A 9 -34.74 -13.81 -11.80
N GLY A 10 -34.24 -13.03 -10.84
CA GLY A 10 -33.45 -11.83 -11.08
C GLY A 10 -32.18 -12.16 -11.85
N PHE A 11 -31.79 -11.20 -12.69
CA PHE A 11 -30.53 -11.14 -13.40
C PHE A 11 -29.39 -11.43 -12.43
N SER A 12 -28.62 -12.49 -12.70
CA SER A 12 -27.34 -12.73 -12.07
C SER A 12 -26.45 -11.52 -12.39
N ALA A 13 -26.41 -10.56 -11.46
CA ALA A 13 -25.45 -9.49 -11.52
C ALA A 13 -24.07 -10.13 -11.61
N PHE A 14 -23.37 -9.81 -12.70
CA PHE A 14 -21.93 -9.93 -12.78
C PHE A 14 -21.38 -9.33 -11.49
N LYS A 15 -20.89 -10.18 -10.58
CA LYS A 15 -19.92 -9.73 -9.60
C LYS A 15 -18.65 -9.45 -10.40
N MET A 16 -18.58 -8.23 -10.93
CA MET A 16 -17.30 -7.61 -11.21
C MET A 16 -16.54 -7.71 -9.90
N ALA A 17 -15.53 -8.58 -9.86
CA ALA A 17 -14.47 -8.48 -8.88
C ALA A 17 -13.73 -7.18 -9.19
N GLU A 18 -14.35 -6.07 -8.85
CA GLU A 18 -13.66 -4.82 -8.66
C GLU A 18 -12.79 -5.05 -7.42
N THR A 19 -11.58 -5.55 -7.65
CA THR A 19 -10.44 -5.25 -6.79
C THR A 19 -10.18 -3.75 -6.91
N THR A 20 -11.12 -2.94 -6.43
CA THR A 20 -10.85 -1.56 -6.09
C THR A 20 -10.13 -1.67 -4.76
N LYS A 21 -8.83 -1.96 -4.81
CA LYS A 21 -7.91 -1.56 -3.75
C LYS A 21 -8.28 -0.09 -3.50
N SER A 22 -8.83 0.17 -2.32
CA SER A 22 -9.32 1.48 -1.94
C SER A 22 -8.10 2.40 -1.84
N GLU A 23 -7.72 2.99 -2.97
CA GLU A 23 -6.51 3.79 -3.15
C GLU A 23 -6.61 5.19 -2.51
N ASP A 24 -7.71 5.52 -1.84
CA ASP A 24 -7.99 6.87 -1.32
C ASP A 24 -8.31 6.92 0.20
N SER A 25 -7.92 5.92 0.98
CA SER A 25 -8.06 5.98 2.46
C SER A 25 -6.84 5.51 3.24
N GLN A 26 -5.69 5.37 2.58
CA GLN A 26 -4.45 5.04 3.29
C GLN A 26 -3.90 6.29 3.99
N SER A 27 -3.96 6.30 5.32
CA SER A 27 -3.37 7.34 6.17
C SER A 27 -1.86 7.22 6.30
N GLN A 28 -1.29 6.09 5.88
CA GLN A 28 0.10 5.72 6.02
C GLN A 28 0.57 4.95 4.79
N PHE A 29 1.83 5.15 4.43
CA PHE A 29 2.44 4.62 3.23
C PHE A 29 3.84 4.06 3.55
N TRP A 30 4.09 2.85 3.08
CA TRP A 30 5.42 2.26 3.15
C TRP A 30 6.25 2.74 1.95
N PHE A 31 7.52 3.02 2.18
CA PHE A 31 8.49 3.38 1.15
C PHE A 31 9.69 2.46 1.25
N ALA A 32 10.13 1.94 0.12
CA ALA A 32 11.40 1.23 0.01
C ALA A 32 12.54 2.19 0.30
N MET A 33 13.60 1.74 0.96
CA MET A 33 14.82 2.51 1.07
C MET A 33 15.75 2.20 -0.12
N ASP A 34 16.60 3.16 -0.46
CA ASP A 34 17.68 2.94 -1.42
C ASP A 34 18.72 1.95 -0.88
N ALA A 35 19.70 1.61 -1.71
CA ALA A 35 20.78 0.69 -1.35
C ALA A 35 21.76 1.26 -0.30
N SER A 36 21.47 2.40 0.33
CA SER A 36 22.20 2.90 1.50
C SER A 36 21.39 2.75 2.79
N GLY A 37 20.08 2.53 2.71
CA GLY A 37 19.17 2.53 3.86
C GLY A 37 18.85 3.93 4.41
N GLU A 38 19.37 5.00 3.79
CA GLU A 38 19.22 6.38 4.27
C GLU A 38 18.06 7.12 3.60
N THR A 39 17.82 6.87 2.31
CA THR A 39 16.82 7.64 1.54
C THR A 39 15.63 6.78 1.11
N PRO A 40 14.38 7.20 1.40
CA PRO A 40 13.19 6.53 0.88
C PRO A 40 13.03 6.82 -0.62
N LEU A 41 12.78 5.76 -1.40
CA LEU A 41 12.51 5.84 -2.83
C LEU A 41 11.11 6.40 -3.07
N PRO A 42 10.89 7.14 -4.18
CA PRO A 42 9.56 7.59 -4.58
C PRO A 42 8.64 6.41 -4.90
N GLY A 43 7.38 6.58 -4.55
CA GLY A 43 6.32 5.61 -4.79
C GLY A 43 6.09 4.71 -3.58
N PRO A 44 4.86 4.72 -3.02
CA PRO A 44 4.52 3.82 -1.94
C PRO A 44 4.49 2.38 -2.43
N ILE A 45 4.87 1.46 -1.55
CA ILE A 45 4.94 0.04 -1.85
C ILE A 45 3.66 -0.63 -1.34
N SER A 46 3.09 -1.50 -2.16
CA SER A 46 1.79 -2.13 -1.85
C SER A 46 1.91 -3.42 -1.03
N SER A 47 3.11 -4.00 -0.95
CA SER A 47 3.46 -5.15 -0.10
C SER A 47 4.84 -4.90 0.50
N VAL A 48 4.93 -4.94 1.83
CA VAL A 48 6.13 -4.55 2.60
C VAL A 48 7.12 -5.70 2.70
N ASP A 49 6.63 -6.94 2.68
CA ASP A 49 7.44 -8.16 2.83
C ASP A 49 8.19 -8.52 1.53
N GLU A 50 7.71 -8.09 0.35
CA GLU A 50 8.35 -8.38 -0.94
C GLU A 50 9.63 -7.56 -1.18
N ILE A 51 9.88 -6.51 -0.40
CA ILE A 51 10.91 -5.51 -0.70
C ILE A 51 12.16 -5.63 0.18
N CYS A 52 12.16 -6.48 1.20
CA CYS A 52 13.37 -6.75 1.96
C CYS A 52 14.10 -7.96 1.35
N PRO A 53 15.06 -7.76 0.41
CA PRO A 53 15.75 -8.87 -0.21
C PRO A 53 16.54 -9.67 0.82
N ASP A 54 16.59 -10.99 0.63
CA ASP A 54 17.29 -11.95 1.47
C ASP A 54 18.82 -11.79 1.53
N LYS A 55 19.40 -10.68 1.04
CA LYS A 55 20.85 -10.60 0.79
C LYS A 55 21.59 -9.35 1.25
N GLU A 56 20.97 -8.43 1.95
CA GLU A 56 21.66 -7.18 2.31
C GLU A 56 21.61 -6.95 3.82
N GLU A 57 22.78 -6.82 4.46
CA GLU A 57 22.99 -6.41 5.87
C GLU A 57 22.57 -4.95 6.12
N GLN A 58 21.59 -4.43 5.38
CA GLN A 58 21.28 -3.01 5.37
C GLN A 58 20.24 -2.65 6.44
N ALA A 59 20.56 -1.60 7.18
CA ALA A 59 19.67 -0.93 8.09
C ALA A 59 18.44 -0.44 7.31
N ASN A 60 17.27 -0.94 7.70
CA ASN A 60 15.95 -0.48 7.26
C ASN A 60 15.69 -0.61 5.75
N CYS A 61 15.23 -1.77 5.27
CA CYS A 61 14.83 -1.98 3.86
C CYS A 61 13.55 -1.21 3.47
N ALA A 62 12.68 -0.91 4.43
CA ALA A 62 11.49 -0.10 4.22
C ALA A 62 11.13 0.73 5.46
N ARG A 63 10.52 1.89 5.26
CA ARG A 63 10.03 2.77 6.33
C ARG A 63 8.59 3.20 6.09
N LEU A 64 7.83 3.35 7.16
CA LEU A 64 6.43 3.76 7.17
C LEU A 64 6.34 5.25 7.49
N TYR A 65 5.59 5.99 6.68
CA TYR A 65 5.33 7.40 6.91
C TYR A 65 3.84 7.68 6.85
N ASN A 66 3.40 8.70 7.58
CA ASN A 66 2.03 9.18 7.49
C ASN A 66 1.81 9.98 6.21
N ALA A 67 0.56 10.09 5.77
CA ALA A 67 0.18 10.85 4.58
C ALA A 67 0.63 12.32 4.64
N ASN A 68 0.67 12.94 5.83
CA ASN A 68 1.13 14.31 6.05
C ASN A 68 2.66 14.49 5.99
N GLN A 69 3.42 13.40 6.07
CA GLN A 69 4.88 13.38 5.95
C GLN A 69 5.33 13.11 4.51
N THR A 70 4.36 12.96 3.62
CA THR A 70 4.59 12.66 2.20
C THR A 70 3.91 13.72 1.35
N THR A 71 4.44 13.92 0.16
CA THR A 71 3.85 14.78 -0.87
C THR A 71 3.52 13.95 -2.10
N GLY A 72 2.62 14.45 -2.95
CA GLY A 72 2.13 13.73 -4.13
C GLY A 72 0.86 12.91 -3.87
N SER A 73 0.48 12.09 -4.85
CA SER A 73 -0.73 11.27 -4.81
C SER A 73 -0.47 9.89 -5.42
N GLY A 74 -1.23 8.88 -4.93
CA GLY A 74 -1.12 7.49 -5.37
C GLY A 74 0.33 6.98 -5.43
N ASN A 75 0.69 6.37 -6.56
CA ASN A 75 2.00 5.78 -6.82
C ASN A 75 3.13 6.79 -7.04
N SER A 76 2.84 8.10 -7.04
CA SER A 76 3.84 9.16 -7.20
C SER A 76 4.08 9.92 -5.90
N ARG A 77 3.69 9.36 -4.74
CA ARG A 77 4.05 9.95 -3.45
C ARG A 77 5.54 9.85 -3.18
N THR A 78 6.07 10.83 -2.46
CA THR A 78 7.46 10.85 -1.98
C THR A 78 7.48 11.37 -0.55
N VAL A 79 8.40 10.89 0.27
CA VAL A 79 8.61 11.41 1.64
C VAL A 79 9.16 12.84 1.56
N ILE A 80 8.64 13.74 2.39
CA ILE A 80 9.14 15.10 2.49
C ILE A 80 10.57 15.05 3.06
N PRO A 81 11.57 15.73 2.48
CA PRO A 81 12.97 15.59 2.91
C PRO A 81 13.23 15.87 4.39
N SER A 82 12.48 16.78 5.01
CA SER A 82 12.58 17.07 6.45
C SER A 82 12.00 15.98 7.35
N GLU A 83 11.21 15.06 6.79
CA GLU A 83 10.50 14.00 7.51
C GLU A 83 11.19 12.63 7.36
N ILE A 84 12.27 12.53 6.58
CA ILE A 84 12.98 11.26 6.29
C ILE A 84 13.40 10.51 7.57
N ASN A 85 13.75 11.23 8.64
CA ASN A 85 14.15 10.63 9.92
C ASN A 85 13.03 10.62 10.96
N ASN A 86 11.79 10.95 10.56
CA ASN A 86 10.61 10.95 11.40
C ASN A 86 9.68 9.79 11.01
N GLU A 87 10.23 8.63 10.66
CA GLU A 87 9.40 7.47 10.32
C GLU A 87 8.49 7.05 11.49
N VAL A 88 7.32 6.51 11.14
CA VAL A 88 6.40 5.90 12.12
C VAL A 88 6.90 4.54 12.55
N ASP A 89 7.43 3.79 11.59
CA ASP A 89 7.91 2.42 11.76
C ASP A 89 8.98 2.15 10.70
N HIS A 90 9.85 1.19 10.96
CA HIS A 90 10.84 0.72 10.02
C HIS A 90 10.88 -0.80 10.04
N ARG A 91 11.19 -1.38 8.88
CA ARG A 91 11.46 -2.80 8.76
C ARG A 91 12.92 -2.99 8.49
N THR A 92 13.59 -3.62 9.44
CA THR A 92 14.85 -4.33 9.20
C THR A 92 14.51 -5.77 8.85
N ARG A 93 15.34 -6.39 8.02
CA ARG A 93 15.28 -7.85 7.91
C ARG A 93 15.75 -8.45 9.24
N VAL A 94 15.02 -9.45 9.73
CA VAL A 94 15.39 -10.26 10.88
C VAL A 94 15.95 -11.57 10.32
N ASP A 95 17.16 -11.92 10.74
CA ASP A 95 17.82 -13.21 10.43
C ASP A 95 17.04 -14.39 11.05
#